data_AF-A0A2S7CBK3-F1
#
_entry.id   AF-A0A2S7CBK3-F1
#
_cell.length_a   1.000
_cell.length_b   1.000
_cell.length_c   1.000
_cell.angle_alpha   90.00
_cell.angle_beta   90.00
_cell.angle_gamma   90.00
#
_symmetry.space_group_name_H-M   'P 1'
#
loop_
_entity.id
_entity.type
_entity.pdbx_description
1 polymer ?
#
loop_
_entity_poly.entity_id
_entity_poly.type
_entity_poly.pdbx_seq_one_letter_code
_entity_poly.pdbx_strand_id
1 'polypeptide(L)'
;MKRKFVTEYALGYMNSYSAIVTAHQLMQGGDLKKSHQDELNKCHIYIIAAKPTTYFNPDTLKLENDLLSGEIGYKVDGKETWVNFKDFPWKLSEGAVTINCKYPYREVCSYNAAGEEVRYIPAYVVAHEFTDQNGLGANDLNKYEALYVGQSIGQGNRSAQQRLLSHSTLQKILALTAYDYPDKDITLLMYQFEHGNVFSSMDGRAIDAINTEENEDRLINAIHNPPNKKQKIGLIEAGLIRYFRPRYNEKFKIKFPSAKHKTLQSCYDLDVSALIIELDSSELNYYLYSEEVPPKNHHTAKFDLVAPQSRYSFFNATDFTPLPGIVKAEKN
;
A
#
# COMPACT_ATOMS: atom_id res chain seq x y z
N MET A 1 -31.66 -6.98 17.01
CA MET A 1 -31.71 -7.21 15.54
C MET A 1 -31.66 -8.71 15.30
N LYS A 2 -32.03 -9.20 14.12
CA LYS A 2 -31.99 -10.63 13.80
C LYS A 2 -31.04 -10.89 12.62
N ARG A 3 -30.41 -12.06 12.60
CA ARG A 3 -29.74 -12.58 11.41
C ARG A 3 -30.81 -12.91 10.37
N LYS A 4 -30.56 -12.58 9.11
CA LYS A 4 -31.44 -13.01 8.00
C LYS A 4 -31.16 -14.46 7.62
N PHE A 5 -29.88 -14.81 7.56
CA PHE A 5 -29.37 -16.14 7.23
C PHE A 5 -28.51 -16.67 8.37
N VAL A 6 -28.51 -17.99 8.57
CA VAL A 6 -27.61 -18.59 9.57
C VAL A 6 -26.15 -18.38 9.21
N THR A 7 -25.84 -18.34 7.91
CA THR A 7 -24.49 -18.08 7.39
C THR A 7 -24.41 -16.69 6.76
N GLU A 8 -23.47 -15.89 7.24
CA GLU A 8 -23.06 -14.62 6.62
C GLU A 8 -21.61 -14.71 6.15
N TYR A 9 -21.27 -14.00 5.07
CA TYR A 9 -19.91 -14.07 4.51
C TYR A 9 -19.40 -12.72 4.04
N ALA A 10 -18.07 -12.64 3.99
CA ALA A 10 -17.28 -11.51 3.54
C ALA A 10 -16.38 -11.91 2.37
N LEU A 11 -16.15 -10.97 1.46
CA LEU A 11 -15.05 -11.07 0.50
C LEU A 11 -13.78 -10.46 1.09
N GLY A 12 -12.67 -11.15 0.94
CA GLY A 12 -11.36 -10.78 1.46
C GLY A 12 -10.31 -10.62 0.37
N TYR A 13 -9.52 -9.56 0.43
CA TYR A 13 -8.40 -9.34 -0.48
C TYR A 13 -7.16 -8.89 0.29
N MET A 14 -6.06 -9.64 0.14
CA MET A 14 -4.75 -9.29 0.68
C MET A 14 -3.78 -9.12 -0.49
N ASN A 15 -2.84 -8.18 -0.36
CA ASN A 15 -1.80 -8.02 -1.37
C ASN A 15 -0.92 -9.29 -1.42
N SER A 16 -0.64 -9.75 -2.64
CA SER A 16 0.22 -10.92 -2.89
C SER A 16 1.64 -10.52 -3.29
N TYR A 17 1.82 -9.27 -3.72
CA TYR A 17 3.12 -8.68 -4.05
C TYR A 17 3.08 -7.17 -3.80
N SER A 18 4.22 -6.65 -3.35
CA SER A 18 4.44 -5.25 -3.06
C SER A 18 5.77 -4.81 -3.67
N ALA A 19 5.81 -3.59 -4.20
CA ALA A 19 7.05 -2.99 -4.67
C ALA A 19 7.09 -1.49 -4.36
N ILE A 20 8.29 -0.98 -4.16
CA ILE A 20 8.56 0.43 -3.93
C ILE A 20 9.25 0.98 -5.18
N VAL A 21 8.70 2.05 -5.75
CA VAL A 21 9.24 2.74 -6.92
C VAL A 21 9.31 4.22 -6.61
N THR A 22 10.45 4.88 -6.82
CA THR A 22 10.51 6.34 -6.66
C THR A 22 9.95 7.04 -7.88
N ALA A 23 9.47 8.28 -7.71
CA ALA A 23 9.05 9.10 -8.85
C ALA A 23 10.20 9.29 -9.85
N HIS A 24 11.43 9.41 -9.35
CA HIS A 24 12.63 9.51 -10.16
C HIS A 24 12.87 8.27 -11.02
N GLN A 25 12.84 7.07 -10.43
CA GLN A 25 12.99 5.80 -11.14
C GLN A 25 11.90 5.59 -12.19
N LEU A 26 10.65 5.96 -11.86
CA LEU A 26 9.55 5.90 -12.82
C LEU A 26 9.81 6.79 -14.03
N MET A 27 10.32 8.02 -13.82
CA MET A 27 10.49 9.03 -14.87
C MET A 27 11.77 8.84 -15.69
N GLN A 28 12.86 8.34 -15.10
CA GLN A 28 14.11 8.10 -15.82
C GLN A 28 14.00 6.95 -16.83
N GLY A 29 12.95 6.13 -16.76
CA GLY A 29 12.79 4.99 -17.67
C GLY A 29 13.93 3.97 -17.55
N GLY A 30 14.52 3.86 -16.35
CA GLY A 30 15.65 2.95 -16.12
C GLY A 30 15.31 1.52 -16.54
N ASP A 31 16.28 0.83 -17.12
CA ASP A 31 16.17 -0.58 -17.51
C ASP A 31 16.02 -1.44 -16.24
N LEU A 32 14.77 -1.62 -15.80
CA LEU A 32 14.43 -2.67 -14.86
C LEU A 32 14.70 -4.01 -15.55
N LYS A 33 15.36 -4.95 -14.86
CA LYS A 33 15.46 -6.32 -15.37
C LYS A 33 14.06 -6.80 -15.72
N LYS A 34 13.91 -7.48 -16.86
CA LYS A 34 12.62 -7.93 -17.40
C LYS A 34 11.73 -8.63 -16.36
N SER A 35 12.32 -9.43 -15.48
CA SER A 35 11.61 -10.08 -14.37
C SER A 35 10.93 -9.10 -13.40
N HIS A 36 11.59 -8.01 -13.01
CA HIS A 36 10.99 -6.99 -12.14
C HIS A 36 9.90 -6.19 -12.87
N GLN A 37 10.10 -5.95 -14.17
CA GLN A 37 9.11 -5.27 -14.99
C GLN A 37 7.82 -6.10 -15.13
N ASP A 38 7.95 -7.43 -15.28
CA ASP A 38 6.82 -8.36 -15.35
C ASP A 38 6.01 -8.38 -14.06
N GLU A 39 6.66 -8.36 -12.88
CA GLU A 39 5.95 -8.28 -11.59
C GLU A 39 5.26 -6.91 -11.38
N LEU A 40 5.93 -5.81 -11.72
CA LEU A 40 5.33 -4.48 -11.64
C LEU A 40 4.13 -4.32 -12.59
N ASN A 41 4.11 -5.01 -13.72
CA ASN A 41 2.97 -5.04 -14.64
C ASN A 41 1.74 -5.74 -14.04
N LYS A 42 1.92 -6.63 -13.06
CA LYS A 42 0.83 -7.27 -12.31
C LYS A 42 0.26 -6.37 -11.20
N CYS A 43 0.95 -5.28 -10.84
CA CYS A 43 0.46 -4.33 -9.85
C CYS A 43 -0.68 -3.50 -10.44
N HIS A 44 -1.83 -3.50 -9.75
CA HIS A 44 -3.05 -2.83 -10.20
C HIS A 44 -3.56 -1.74 -9.26
N ILE A 45 -3.03 -1.71 -8.05
CA ILE A 45 -3.24 -0.65 -7.06
C ILE A 45 -1.91 0.02 -6.81
N TYR A 46 -1.93 1.35 -6.66
CA TYR A 46 -0.78 2.11 -6.21
C TYR A 46 -1.20 3.11 -5.12
N ILE A 47 -0.28 3.36 -4.21
CA ILE A 47 -0.37 4.41 -3.21
C ILE A 47 0.76 5.40 -3.48
N ILE A 48 0.41 6.67 -3.68
CA ILE A 48 1.37 7.77 -3.67
C ILE A 48 1.55 8.14 -2.20
N ALA A 49 2.77 7.97 -1.70
CA ALA A 49 3.10 8.20 -0.31
C ALA A 49 4.24 9.21 -0.16
N ALA A 50 4.26 9.88 0.98
CA ALA A 50 5.32 10.78 1.37
C ALA A 50 6.15 10.21 2.53
N LYS A 51 7.46 10.44 2.49
CA LYS A 51 8.38 10.16 3.60
C LYS A 51 9.43 11.26 3.71
N PRO A 52 10.14 11.41 4.84
CA PRO A 52 11.30 12.29 4.91
C PRO A 52 12.33 11.96 3.82
N THR A 53 12.87 13.01 3.21
CA THR A 53 13.97 12.92 2.27
C THR A 53 15.22 12.52 3.03
N THR A 54 15.93 11.52 2.50
CA THR A 54 17.19 11.03 3.06
C THR A 54 18.36 11.39 2.16
N TYR A 55 19.49 11.73 2.76
CA TYR A 55 20.74 12.03 2.07
C TYR A 55 21.93 11.55 2.91
N PHE A 56 23.05 11.26 2.26
CA PHE A 56 24.28 10.87 2.93
C PHE A 56 25.04 12.09 3.45
N ASN A 57 25.81 11.90 4.52
CA ASN A 57 26.90 12.80 4.87
C ASN A 57 28.17 12.38 4.10
N PRO A 58 28.57 13.09 3.01
CA PRO A 58 29.66 12.67 2.15
C PRO A 58 31.01 12.57 2.90
N ASP A 59 31.21 13.38 3.94
CA ASP A 59 32.47 13.42 4.70
C ASP A 59 32.66 12.20 5.61
N THR A 60 31.60 11.40 5.82
CA THR A 60 31.62 10.23 6.70
C THR A 60 31.61 8.90 5.95
N LEU A 61 31.38 8.94 4.63
CA LEU A 61 31.25 7.73 3.82
C LEU A 61 32.57 6.99 3.72
N LYS A 62 32.53 5.69 4.03
CA LYS A 62 33.66 4.77 3.93
C LYS A 62 33.20 3.48 3.29
N LEU A 63 33.99 2.98 2.36
CA LEU A 63 33.80 1.67 1.76
C LEU A 63 35.05 0.83 2.03
N GLU A 64 34.92 -0.19 2.87
CA GLU A 64 36.01 -1.07 3.27
C GLU A 64 35.54 -2.52 3.12
N ASN A 65 36.30 -3.37 2.44
CA ASN A 65 35.96 -4.80 2.26
C ASN A 65 34.52 -5.05 1.73
N ASP A 66 34.09 -4.30 0.71
CA ASP A 66 32.72 -4.37 0.15
C ASP A 66 31.60 -3.98 1.15
N LEU A 67 31.95 -3.23 2.20
CA LEU A 67 31.02 -2.75 3.23
C LEU A 67 30.99 -1.22 3.28
N LEU A 68 29.83 -0.63 3.01
CA LEU A 68 29.60 0.81 3.07
C LEU A 68 29.16 1.21 4.48
N SER A 69 29.78 2.26 5.03
CA SER A 69 29.45 2.85 6.33
C SER A 69 29.42 4.38 6.22
N GLY A 70 28.69 5.04 7.13
CA GLY A 70 28.63 6.50 7.20
C GLY A 70 27.41 6.99 7.98
N GLU A 71 27.00 8.22 7.69
CA GLU A 71 25.78 8.82 8.26
C GLU A 71 24.74 9.12 7.18
N ILE A 72 23.47 8.95 7.57
CA ILE A 72 22.30 9.38 6.79
C ILE A 72 21.60 10.50 7.55
N GLY A 73 21.40 11.61 6.86
CA GLY A 73 20.62 12.75 7.30
C GLY A 73 19.19 12.70 6.76
N TYR A 74 18.25 13.18 7.57
CA TYR A 74 16.89 13.49 7.15
C TYR A 74 16.33 14.66 7.94
N LYS A 75 15.28 15.29 7.41
CA LYS A 75 14.60 16.41 8.06
C LYS A 75 13.12 16.10 8.28
N VAL A 76 12.62 16.52 9.43
CA VAL A 76 11.18 16.55 9.75
C VAL A 76 10.87 17.94 10.29
N ASP A 77 9.98 18.66 9.60
CA ASP A 77 9.60 20.04 9.93
C ASP A 77 10.80 20.97 10.16
N GLY A 78 11.79 20.90 9.26
CA GLY A 78 13.04 21.67 9.32
C GLY A 78 14.07 21.19 10.33
N LYS A 79 13.74 20.25 11.21
CA LYS A 79 14.69 19.67 12.19
C LYS A 79 15.48 18.54 11.55
N GLU A 80 16.79 18.73 11.44
CA GLU A 80 17.72 17.74 10.92
C GLU A 80 18.11 16.70 11.97
N THR A 81 18.18 15.44 11.53
CA THR A 81 18.61 14.30 12.35
C THR A 81 19.58 13.44 11.55
N TRP A 82 20.61 12.93 12.21
CA TRP A 82 21.62 12.06 11.64
C TRP A 82 21.56 10.67 12.27
N VAL A 83 21.70 9.64 11.44
CA VAL A 83 21.73 8.24 11.87
C VAL A 83 22.97 7.59 11.29
N ASN A 84 23.75 6.95 12.16
CA ASN A 84 24.90 6.15 11.74
C ASN A 84 24.42 4.82 11.15
N PHE A 85 25.02 4.42 10.04
CA PHE A 85 24.90 3.06 9.51
C PHE A 85 26.30 2.47 9.35
N LYS A 86 26.40 1.16 9.55
CA LYS A 86 27.67 0.43 9.48
C LYS A 86 27.46 -0.87 8.73
N ASP A 87 28.49 -1.26 8.01
CA ASP A 87 28.61 -2.57 7.39
C ASP A 87 27.49 -2.91 6.38
N PHE A 88 27.01 -1.91 5.62
CA PHE A 88 26.05 -2.14 4.55
C PHE A 88 26.71 -2.95 3.41
N PRO A 89 26.20 -4.13 3.06
CA PRO A 89 26.80 -4.93 1.99
C PRO A 89 26.69 -4.22 0.63
N TRP A 90 27.83 -3.73 0.11
CA TRP A 90 27.92 -3.17 -1.22
C TRP A 90 29.20 -3.61 -1.93
N LYS A 91 29.09 -4.77 -2.58
CA LYS A 91 30.13 -5.23 -3.49
C LYS A 91 30.16 -4.39 -4.75
N LEU A 92 31.30 -3.76 -5.00
CA LEU A 92 31.55 -3.04 -6.23
C LEU A 92 31.60 -4.02 -7.42
N SER A 93 31.00 -3.64 -8.54
CA SER A 93 31.09 -4.39 -9.79
C SER A 93 32.56 -4.45 -10.26
N GLU A 94 32.93 -5.49 -11.02
CA GLU A 94 34.28 -5.61 -11.59
C GLU A 94 34.67 -4.33 -12.34
N GLY A 95 35.77 -3.70 -11.91
CA GLY A 95 36.33 -2.50 -12.52
C GLY A 95 35.98 -1.17 -11.83
N ALA A 96 35.09 -1.14 -10.83
CA ALA A 96 34.85 0.04 -10.02
C ALA A 96 35.98 0.26 -9.00
N VAL A 97 36.52 1.48 -8.94
CA VAL A 97 37.73 1.83 -8.17
C VAL A 97 37.51 2.96 -7.16
N THR A 98 36.46 3.76 -7.33
CA THR A 98 36.14 4.88 -6.45
C THR A 98 34.64 5.01 -6.23
N ILE A 99 34.27 5.64 -5.12
CA ILE A 99 32.89 6.07 -4.85
C ILE A 99 32.84 7.59 -4.76
N ASN A 100 31.71 8.18 -5.14
CA ASN A 100 31.45 9.61 -4.98
C ASN A 100 29.98 9.82 -4.59
N CYS A 101 29.73 10.84 -3.79
CA CYS A 101 28.40 11.28 -3.42
C CYS A 101 28.26 12.75 -3.78
N LYS A 102 27.61 13.04 -4.91
CA LYS A 102 27.43 14.41 -5.39
C LYS A 102 26.15 15.01 -4.83
N TYR A 103 26.14 16.33 -4.63
CA TYR A 103 24.91 17.06 -4.28
C TYR A 103 23.78 16.69 -5.24
N PRO A 104 22.55 16.37 -4.76
CA PRO A 104 22.02 16.61 -3.41
C PRO A 104 22.29 15.50 -2.38
N TYR A 105 23.34 14.69 -2.59
CA TYR A 105 23.81 13.63 -1.68
C TYR A 105 22.80 12.51 -1.46
N ARG A 106 21.85 12.34 -2.39
CA ARG A 106 20.81 11.30 -2.29
C ARG A 106 21.33 9.91 -2.69
N GLU A 107 22.47 9.85 -3.37
CA GLU A 107 23.01 8.62 -3.96
C GLU A 107 24.53 8.58 -3.80
N VAL A 108 25.06 7.40 -3.51
CA VAL A 108 26.49 7.11 -3.67
C VAL A 108 26.67 6.34 -4.97
N CYS A 109 27.47 6.88 -5.87
CA CYS A 109 27.78 6.26 -7.16
C CYS A 109 29.19 5.67 -7.13
N SER A 110 29.36 4.50 -7.73
CA SER A 110 30.67 3.90 -7.99
C SER A 110 31.11 4.18 -9.42
N TYR A 111 32.42 4.39 -9.60
CA TYR A 111 33.01 4.75 -10.88
C TYR A 111 34.13 3.79 -11.26
N ASN A 112 34.22 3.46 -12.55
CA ASN A 112 35.32 2.67 -13.08
C ASN A 112 36.61 3.52 -13.24
N ALA A 113 37.71 2.88 -13.62
CA ALA A 113 38.98 3.57 -13.85
C ALA A 113 38.93 4.63 -14.98
N ALA A 114 37.94 4.56 -15.88
CA ALA A 114 37.70 5.55 -16.92
C ALA A 114 36.83 6.73 -16.45
N GLY A 115 36.34 6.70 -15.20
CA GLY A 115 35.47 7.74 -14.62
C GLY A 115 33.99 7.59 -15.00
N GLU A 116 33.59 6.47 -15.57
CA GLU A 116 32.20 6.19 -15.93
C GLU A 116 31.44 5.63 -14.73
N GLU A 117 30.20 6.07 -14.56
CA GLU A 117 29.32 5.56 -13.49
C GLU A 117 28.92 4.10 -13.78
N VAL A 118 29.14 3.24 -12.79
CA VAL A 118 28.87 1.80 -12.91
C VAL A 118 27.60 1.41 -12.16
N ARG A 119 27.43 1.92 -10.94
CA ARG A 119 26.30 1.58 -10.08
C ARG A 119 26.07 2.69 -9.05
N TYR A 120 24.84 2.87 -8.61
CA TYR A 120 24.50 3.76 -7.52
C TYR A 120 23.72 3.05 -6.42
N ILE A 121 23.77 3.60 -5.22
CA ILE A 121 22.92 3.24 -4.09
C ILE A 121 22.26 4.51 -3.54
N PRO A 122 20.91 4.55 -3.53
CA PRO A 122 20.18 5.63 -2.88
C PRO A 122 20.24 5.58 -1.35
N ALA A 123 20.30 6.75 -0.72
CA ALA A 123 20.25 6.92 0.73
C ALA A 123 18.99 6.29 1.34
N TYR A 124 17.86 6.33 0.64
CA TYR A 124 16.62 5.76 1.16
C TYR A 124 16.67 4.24 1.29
N VAL A 125 17.46 3.54 0.45
CA VAL A 125 17.63 2.08 0.48
C VAL A 125 18.42 1.69 1.73
N VAL A 126 19.54 2.38 1.95
CA VAL A 126 20.38 2.18 3.14
C VAL A 126 19.59 2.54 4.40
N ALA A 127 18.91 3.69 4.40
CA ALA A 127 18.05 4.10 5.51
C ALA A 127 17.01 3.02 5.84
N HIS A 128 16.39 2.44 4.81
CA HIS A 128 15.38 1.41 4.97
C HIS A 128 15.94 0.15 5.65
N GLU A 129 17.11 -0.32 5.24
CA GLU A 129 17.74 -1.53 5.80
C GLU A 129 18.24 -1.31 7.24
N PHE A 130 18.70 -0.10 7.59
CA PHE A 130 19.25 0.20 8.92
C PHE A 130 18.26 0.79 9.92
N THR A 131 16.98 0.88 9.57
CA THR A 131 15.95 1.29 10.55
C THR A 131 15.78 0.33 11.72
N ASP A 132 16.25 -0.91 11.58
CA ASP A 132 16.05 -1.97 12.57
C ASP A 132 17.01 -1.88 13.77
N GLN A 133 18.11 -1.11 13.66
CA GLN A 133 19.09 -0.98 14.76
C GLN A 133 18.55 -0.20 15.98
N ASN A 134 17.41 0.49 15.85
CA ASN A 134 16.77 1.25 16.93
C ASN A 134 15.47 0.61 17.47
N GLY A 135 15.13 -0.61 17.04
CA GLY A 135 14.02 -1.41 17.58
C GLY A 135 12.91 -1.72 16.58
N LEU A 136 12.14 -2.77 16.90
CA LEU A 136 10.94 -3.19 16.18
C LEU A 136 9.88 -2.08 16.24
N GLY A 137 9.64 -1.36 15.13
CA GLY A 137 8.55 -0.40 15.06
C GLY A 137 8.65 0.71 14.01
N ALA A 138 7.64 1.56 14.00
CA ALA A 138 7.54 2.72 13.12
C ALA A 138 8.45 3.87 13.58
N ASN A 139 9.29 4.39 12.67
CA ASN A 139 10.15 5.55 12.85
C ASN A 139 10.12 6.42 11.59
N ASP A 140 10.79 7.57 11.61
CA ASP A 140 10.67 8.57 10.55
C ASP A 140 11.24 8.10 9.20
N LEU A 141 12.16 7.13 9.20
CA LEU A 141 12.77 6.58 7.98
C LEU A 141 11.95 5.46 7.34
N ASN A 142 11.07 4.80 8.09
CA ASN A 142 10.21 3.72 7.59
C ASN A 142 8.70 4.02 7.63
N LYS A 143 8.27 5.20 8.08
CA LYS A 143 6.88 5.67 7.99
C LYS A 143 6.60 6.34 6.65
N TYR A 144 5.47 5.98 6.03
CA TYR A 144 5.00 6.48 4.74
C TYR A 144 3.57 7.01 4.87
N GLU A 145 3.39 8.30 4.63
CA GLU A 145 2.10 8.97 4.67
C GLU A 145 1.34 8.69 3.37
N ALA A 146 0.19 8.02 3.42
CA ALA A 146 -0.65 7.76 2.25
C ALA A 146 -1.34 9.06 1.79
N LEU A 147 -0.86 9.64 0.69
CA LEU A 147 -1.38 10.89 0.13
C LEU A 147 -2.46 10.68 -0.93
N TYR A 148 -2.40 9.55 -1.64
CA TYR A 148 -3.38 9.17 -2.66
C TYR A 148 -3.37 7.66 -2.89
N VAL A 149 -4.54 7.08 -3.15
CA VAL A 149 -4.70 5.69 -3.61
C VAL A 149 -5.37 5.70 -4.99
N GLY A 150 -4.86 4.90 -5.92
CA GLY A 150 -5.47 4.75 -7.23
C GLY A 150 -5.28 3.37 -7.84
N GLN A 151 -6.05 3.09 -8.89
CA GLN A 151 -5.92 1.87 -9.69
C GLN A 151 -5.40 2.13 -11.12
N SER A 152 -4.85 1.09 -11.74
CA SER A 152 -4.36 1.11 -13.12
C SER A 152 -5.27 0.45 -14.16
N ILE A 153 -6.35 -0.22 -13.74
CA ILE A 153 -7.26 -0.91 -14.66
C ILE A 153 -8.12 0.11 -15.45
N GLY A 154 -7.74 0.34 -16.72
CA GLY A 154 -8.47 1.17 -17.69
C GLY A 154 -9.06 0.36 -18.85
N GLN A 155 -9.50 1.05 -19.92
CA GLN A 155 -9.94 0.44 -21.19
C GLN A 155 -8.73 0.06 -22.08
N GLY A 156 -7.77 -0.72 -21.57
CA GLY A 156 -6.63 -1.21 -22.36
C GLY A 156 -5.53 -1.85 -21.51
N ASN A 157 -4.57 -2.50 -22.17
CA ASN A 157 -3.44 -3.24 -21.59
C ASN A 157 -2.37 -2.37 -20.89
N ARG A 158 -2.70 -1.16 -20.42
CA ARG A 158 -1.70 -0.28 -19.81
C ARG A 158 -1.39 -0.68 -18.37
N SER A 159 -0.10 -0.78 -18.03
CA SER A 159 0.35 -1.07 -16.66
C SER A 159 0.17 0.16 -15.74
N ALA A 160 0.27 -0.06 -14.42
CA ALA A 160 0.18 1.04 -13.44
C ALA A 160 1.23 2.12 -13.66
N GLN A 161 2.45 1.73 -14.02
CA GLN A 161 3.54 2.65 -14.35
C GLN A 161 3.19 3.53 -15.56
N GLN A 162 2.69 2.93 -16.65
CA GLN A 162 2.30 3.67 -17.86
C GLN A 162 1.19 4.68 -17.59
N ARG A 163 0.28 4.38 -16.66
CA ARG A 163 -0.76 5.33 -16.25
C ARG A 163 -0.18 6.47 -15.42
N LEU A 164 0.73 6.16 -14.49
CA LEU A 164 1.34 7.13 -13.58
C LEU A 164 2.19 8.18 -14.30
N LEU A 165 2.92 7.79 -15.36
CA LEU A 165 3.74 8.70 -16.16
C LEU A 165 2.96 9.90 -16.74
N SER A 166 1.71 9.68 -17.13
CA SER A 166 0.84 10.74 -17.67
C SER A 166 -0.24 11.20 -16.67
N HIS A 167 -0.10 10.85 -15.39
CA HIS A 167 -1.14 11.10 -14.41
C HIS A 167 -1.02 12.51 -13.81
N SER A 168 -1.94 13.40 -14.20
CA SER A 168 -2.00 14.78 -13.70
C SER A 168 -2.06 14.89 -12.17
N THR A 169 -2.64 13.89 -11.49
CA THR A 169 -2.67 13.89 -10.01
C THR A 169 -1.29 13.61 -9.41
N LEU A 170 -0.48 12.73 -10.01
CA LEU A 170 0.89 12.50 -9.54
C LEU A 170 1.72 13.77 -9.71
N GLN A 171 1.63 14.40 -10.88
CA GLN A 171 2.32 15.66 -11.17
C GLN A 171 1.92 16.77 -10.18
N LYS A 172 0.61 16.88 -9.88
CA LYS A 172 0.10 17.82 -8.87
C LYS A 172 0.66 17.53 -7.48
N ILE A 173 0.67 16.27 -7.05
CA ILE A 173 1.20 15.87 -5.73
C ILE A 173 2.70 16.16 -5.64
N LEU A 174 3.47 15.84 -6.68
CA LEU A 174 4.90 16.15 -6.75
C LEU A 174 5.15 17.66 -6.60
N ALA A 175 4.40 18.49 -7.33
CA ALA A 175 4.54 19.94 -7.29
C ALA A 175 4.15 20.54 -5.93
N LEU A 176 3.00 20.15 -5.37
CA LEU A 176 2.51 20.67 -4.10
C LEU A 176 3.37 20.21 -2.92
N THR A 177 3.79 18.94 -2.91
CA THR A 177 4.62 18.42 -1.80
C THR A 177 5.98 19.10 -1.77
N ALA A 178 6.61 19.34 -2.93
CA ALA A 178 7.88 20.04 -2.98
C ALA A 178 7.81 21.48 -2.44
N TYR A 179 6.65 22.14 -2.53
CA TYR A 179 6.44 23.48 -2.00
C TYR A 179 6.01 23.49 -0.53
N ASP A 180 4.97 22.72 -0.19
CA ASP A 180 4.38 22.70 1.16
C ASP A 180 5.30 21.99 2.17
N TYR A 181 6.04 20.97 1.72
CA TYR A 181 6.86 20.09 2.55
C TYR A 181 8.18 19.73 1.85
N PRO A 182 9.13 20.68 1.71
CA PRO A 182 10.37 20.47 0.97
C PRO A 182 11.27 19.36 1.55
N ASP A 183 11.06 19.01 2.82
CA ASP A 183 11.76 17.92 3.50
C ASP A 183 11.19 16.53 3.16
N LYS A 184 10.07 16.43 2.44
CA LYS A 184 9.43 15.15 2.06
C LYS A 184 9.76 14.75 0.62
N ASP A 185 9.97 13.46 0.41
CA ASP A 185 10.07 12.83 -0.90
C ASP A 185 8.83 11.98 -1.21
N ILE A 186 8.50 11.85 -2.49
CA ILE A 186 7.35 11.10 -2.98
C ILE A 186 7.78 9.72 -3.47
N THR A 187 7.14 8.71 -2.88
CA THR A 187 7.33 7.29 -3.19
C THR A 187 6.04 6.67 -3.72
N LEU A 188 6.16 5.75 -4.66
CA LEU A 188 5.06 4.99 -5.24
C LEU A 188 5.11 3.56 -4.69
N LEU A 189 4.11 3.21 -3.90
CA LEU A 189 3.95 1.87 -3.37
C LEU A 189 2.98 1.11 -4.28
N MET A 190 3.46 0.05 -4.91
CA MET A 190 2.76 -0.70 -5.94
C MET A 190 2.30 -2.04 -5.38
N TYR A 191 1.05 -2.40 -5.61
CA TYR A 191 0.45 -3.61 -5.04
C TYR A 191 -0.23 -4.48 -6.10
N GLN A 192 0.05 -5.78 -6.03
CA GLN A 192 -0.72 -6.82 -6.69
C GLN A 192 -1.68 -7.45 -5.68
N PHE A 193 -2.91 -7.70 -6.13
CA PHE A 193 -3.91 -8.48 -5.40
C PHE A 193 -4.35 -9.65 -6.28
N GLU A 194 -3.59 -10.74 -6.26
CA GLU A 194 -3.87 -11.90 -7.11
C GLU A 194 -5.06 -12.71 -6.59
N HIS A 195 -5.05 -13.02 -5.31
CA HIS A 195 -6.02 -13.91 -4.68
C HIS A 195 -7.24 -13.16 -4.14
N GLY A 196 -8.31 -13.91 -3.91
CA GLY A 196 -9.52 -13.46 -3.22
C GLY A 196 -10.01 -14.58 -2.32
N ASN A 197 -10.46 -14.22 -1.12
CA ASN A 197 -10.91 -15.15 -0.10
C ASN A 197 -12.40 -14.92 0.17
N VAL A 198 -13.10 -15.99 0.54
CA VAL A 198 -14.45 -15.92 1.12
C VAL A 198 -14.34 -16.34 2.58
N PHE A 199 -14.70 -15.43 3.48
CA PHE A 199 -14.77 -15.73 4.91
C PHE A 199 -16.24 -15.92 5.27
N SER A 200 -16.59 -17.01 5.96
CA SER A 200 -17.95 -17.27 6.41
C SER A 200 -18.05 -17.26 7.94
N SER A 201 -19.21 -16.89 8.44
CA SER A 201 -19.58 -16.90 9.85
C SER A 201 -20.97 -17.51 9.99
N MET A 202 -21.06 -18.59 10.76
CA MET A 202 -22.31 -19.31 11.00
C MET A 202 -22.78 -19.10 12.44
N ASP A 203 -24.07 -18.83 12.60
CA ASP A 203 -24.76 -18.82 13.89
C ASP A 203 -25.85 -19.88 13.89
N GLY A 204 -25.51 -21.08 14.36
CA GLY A 204 -26.44 -22.20 14.47
C GLY A 204 -27.53 -22.02 15.54
N ARG A 205 -27.49 -20.93 16.32
CA ARG A 205 -28.49 -20.59 17.34
C ARG A 205 -29.44 -19.49 16.87
N ALA A 206 -29.25 -18.96 15.66
CA ALA A 206 -30.06 -17.87 15.14
C ALA A 206 -31.53 -18.29 14.99
N ILE A 207 -32.39 -17.67 15.78
CA ILE A 207 -33.85 -17.88 15.74
C ILE A 207 -34.43 -17.11 14.54
N ASP A 208 -35.34 -17.75 13.80
CA ASP A 208 -36.02 -17.21 12.62
C ASP A 208 -35.09 -16.87 11.42
N ALA A 209 -33.84 -17.32 11.44
CA ALA A 209 -32.92 -17.16 10.32
C ALA A 209 -33.18 -18.25 9.26
N ILE A 210 -32.98 -17.89 7.99
CA ILE A 210 -33.05 -18.84 6.87
C ILE A 210 -31.90 -19.84 7.01
N ASN A 211 -32.26 -21.12 7.15
CA ASN A 211 -31.38 -22.28 7.25
C ASN A 211 -31.80 -23.40 6.26
N THR A 212 -32.29 -22.99 5.10
CA THR A 212 -32.67 -23.88 4.00
C THR A 212 -31.55 -23.93 2.96
N GLU A 213 -31.75 -24.67 1.88
CA GLU A 213 -30.82 -24.74 0.73
C GLU A 213 -30.44 -23.33 0.21
N GLU A 214 -31.35 -22.36 0.25
CA GLU A 214 -31.09 -20.96 -0.08
C GLU A 214 -29.88 -20.36 0.67
N ASN A 215 -29.68 -20.72 1.94
CA ASN A 215 -28.54 -20.24 2.73
C ASN A 215 -27.20 -20.70 2.14
N GLU A 216 -27.14 -21.98 1.76
CA GLU A 216 -25.94 -22.62 1.22
C GLU A 216 -25.69 -22.22 -0.23
N ASP A 217 -26.74 -22.21 -1.06
CA ASP A 217 -26.70 -21.82 -2.48
C ASP A 217 -26.06 -20.45 -2.67
N ARG A 218 -26.37 -19.51 -1.77
CA ARG A 218 -25.87 -18.14 -1.80
C ARG A 218 -24.36 -18.07 -1.59
N LEU A 219 -23.86 -18.82 -0.59
CA LEU A 219 -22.42 -18.92 -0.30
C LEU A 219 -21.69 -19.64 -1.44
N ILE A 220 -22.22 -20.77 -1.90
CA ILE A 220 -21.68 -21.56 -3.02
C ILE A 220 -21.62 -20.71 -4.30
N ASN A 221 -22.68 -19.94 -4.58
CA ASN A 221 -22.73 -19.01 -5.70
C ASN A 221 -21.64 -17.93 -5.59
N ALA A 222 -21.41 -17.35 -4.40
CA ALA A 222 -20.34 -16.38 -4.19
C ALA A 222 -18.93 -16.98 -4.38
N ILE A 223 -18.74 -18.26 -4.01
CA ILE A 223 -17.49 -19.00 -4.21
C ILE A 223 -17.23 -19.28 -5.70
N HIS A 224 -18.26 -19.71 -6.45
CA HIS A 224 -18.12 -20.06 -7.87
C HIS A 224 -18.14 -18.86 -8.81
N ASN A 225 -18.78 -17.75 -8.40
CA ASN A 225 -18.95 -16.55 -9.21
C ASN A 225 -18.36 -15.31 -8.52
N PRO A 226 -17.08 -15.31 -8.10
CA PRO A 226 -16.49 -14.17 -7.40
C PRO A 226 -16.38 -12.94 -8.33
N PRO A 227 -16.29 -11.71 -7.77
CA PRO A 227 -16.11 -10.51 -8.58
C PRO A 227 -14.91 -10.63 -9.53
N ASN A 228 -15.11 -10.26 -10.80
CA ASN A 228 -14.04 -10.30 -11.79
C ASN A 228 -12.92 -9.31 -11.44
N LYS A 229 -11.77 -9.42 -12.12
CA LYS A 229 -10.57 -8.62 -11.84
C LYS A 229 -10.86 -7.11 -11.75
N LYS A 230 -11.66 -6.55 -12.65
CA LYS A 230 -11.99 -5.12 -12.65
C LYS A 230 -12.86 -4.73 -11.45
N GLN A 231 -13.84 -5.55 -11.10
CA GLN A 231 -14.68 -5.35 -9.91
C GLN A 231 -13.84 -5.46 -8.64
N LYS A 232 -13.01 -6.51 -8.51
CA LYS A 232 -12.07 -6.71 -7.38
C LYS A 232 -11.18 -5.49 -7.16
N ILE A 233 -10.45 -5.03 -8.17
CA ILE A 233 -9.54 -3.88 -8.02
C ILE A 233 -10.33 -2.60 -7.70
N GLY A 234 -11.52 -2.41 -8.27
CA GLY A 234 -12.39 -1.29 -7.90
C GLY A 234 -12.84 -1.32 -6.44
N LEU A 235 -13.17 -2.49 -5.90
CA LEU A 235 -13.52 -2.68 -4.48
C LEU A 235 -12.32 -2.34 -3.58
N ILE A 236 -11.14 -2.84 -3.93
CA ILE A 236 -9.90 -2.59 -3.19
C ILE A 236 -9.56 -1.10 -3.18
N GLU A 237 -9.58 -0.43 -4.34
CA GLU A 237 -9.35 1.01 -4.45
C GLU A 237 -10.33 1.80 -3.56
N ALA A 238 -11.64 1.54 -3.67
CA ALA A 238 -12.65 2.26 -2.92
C ALA A 238 -12.52 2.04 -1.40
N GLY A 239 -12.23 0.81 -0.97
CA GLY A 239 -12.02 0.49 0.43
C GLY A 239 -10.76 1.12 1.00
N LEU A 240 -9.63 1.06 0.30
CA LEU A 240 -8.38 1.69 0.76
C LEU A 240 -8.49 3.21 0.83
N ILE A 241 -9.16 3.86 -0.13
CA ILE A 241 -9.44 5.30 -0.06
C ILE A 241 -10.29 5.63 1.17
N ARG A 242 -11.33 4.83 1.46
CA ARG A 242 -12.17 5.05 2.64
C ARG A 242 -11.42 4.82 3.94
N TYR A 243 -10.55 3.83 3.98
CA TYR A 243 -9.78 3.46 5.15
C TYR A 243 -8.75 4.53 5.50
N PHE A 244 -7.85 4.87 4.57
CA PHE A 244 -6.79 5.86 4.80
C PHE A 244 -7.29 7.31 4.73
N ARG A 245 -8.40 7.57 4.04
CA ARG A 245 -8.91 8.94 3.77
C ARG A 245 -7.82 9.91 3.26
N PRO A 246 -6.98 9.48 2.30
CA PRO A 246 -5.82 10.24 1.86
C PRO A 246 -6.21 11.65 1.38
N ARG A 247 -5.30 12.62 1.57
CA ARG A 247 -5.56 14.06 1.33
C ARG A 247 -6.11 14.33 -0.07
N TYR A 248 -5.57 13.67 -1.10
CA TYR A 248 -5.87 13.98 -2.51
C TYR A 248 -6.96 13.12 -3.16
N ASN A 249 -7.56 12.15 -2.46
CA ASN A 249 -8.74 11.45 -2.98
C ASN A 249 -10.03 12.14 -2.53
N GLU A 250 -10.95 12.37 -3.46
CA GLU A 250 -12.29 12.92 -3.17
C GLU A 250 -13.36 11.82 -3.17
N LYS A 251 -13.36 10.98 -4.21
CA LYS A 251 -14.34 9.90 -4.38
C LYS A 251 -14.10 8.79 -3.36
N PHE A 252 -15.16 8.18 -2.84
CA PHE A 252 -15.17 7.08 -1.84
C PHE A 252 -14.66 7.43 -0.44
N LYS A 253 -13.90 8.52 -0.26
CA LYS A 253 -13.31 8.95 1.03
C LYS A 253 -14.31 9.00 2.19
N ILE A 254 -15.51 9.55 1.94
CA ILE A 254 -16.53 9.70 2.99
C ILE A 254 -17.70 8.72 2.85
N LYS A 255 -18.23 8.52 1.63
CA LYS A 255 -19.53 7.85 1.43
C LYS A 255 -19.44 6.35 1.20
N PHE A 256 -18.25 5.75 1.23
CA PHE A 256 -18.10 4.31 1.06
C PHE A 256 -18.19 3.59 2.42
N PRO A 257 -18.87 2.44 2.54
CA PRO A 257 -19.70 1.78 1.51
C PRO A 257 -21.11 2.41 1.40
N SER A 258 -21.69 2.38 0.21
CA SER A 258 -23.06 2.85 -0.06
C SER A 258 -23.70 2.06 -1.20
N ALA A 259 -25.00 1.73 -1.06
CA ALA A 259 -25.77 1.02 -2.07
C ALA A 259 -25.80 1.72 -3.45
N LYS A 260 -25.56 3.04 -3.48
CA LYS A 260 -25.52 3.83 -4.73
C LYS A 260 -24.20 3.68 -5.48
N HIS A 261 -23.17 3.07 -4.87
CA HIS A 261 -21.88 2.86 -5.51
C HIS A 261 -21.91 1.64 -6.41
N LYS A 262 -21.88 1.86 -7.73
CA LYS A 262 -21.76 0.79 -8.75
C LYS A 262 -20.59 -0.18 -8.50
N THR A 263 -19.53 0.27 -7.83
CA THR A 263 -18.40 -0.57 -7.43
C THR A 263 -18.81 -1.74 -6.53
N LEU A 264 -19.86 -1.58 -5.72
CA LEU A 264 -20.37 -2.61 -4.81
C LEU A 264 -21.43 -3.51 -5.46
N GLN A 265 -21.84 -3.27 -6.71
CA GLN A 265 -22.93 -4.02 -7.35
C GLN A 265 -22.67 -5.53 -7.34
N SER A 266 -21.44 -5.95 -7.66
CA SER A 266 -21.07 -7.37 -7.62
C SER A 266 -21.17 -7.98 -6.23
N CYS A 267 -20.96 -7.21 -5.17
CA CYS A 267 -21.14 -7.68 -3.81
C CYS A 267 -22.64 -7.85 -3.49
N TYR A 268 -23.49 -6.92 -3.95
CA TYR A 268 -24.93 -6.99 -3.74
C TYR A 268 -25.60 -8.09 -4.56
N ASP A 269 -25.18 -8.30 -5.81
CA ASP A 269 -25.68 -9.39 -6.66
C ASP A 269 -25.36 -10.77 -6.07
N LEU A 270 -24.24 -10.88 -5.36
CA LEU A 270 -23.81 -12.09 -4.65
C LEU A 270 -24.25 -12.10 -3.17
N ASP A 271 -25.09 -11.16 -2.74
CA ASP A 271 -25.57 -10.97 -1.36
C ASP A 271 -24.48 -11.02 -0.26
N VAL A 272 -23.28 -10.54 -0.60
CA VAL A 272 -22.13 -10.43 0.30
C VAL A 272 -22.42 -9.41 1.39
N SER A 273 -22.17 -9.79 2.65
CA SER A 273 -22.48 -8.93 3.81
C SER A 273 -21.33 -8.03 4.24
N ALA A 274 -20.09 -8.34 3.86
CA ALA A 274 -18.90 -7.61 4.30
C ALA A 274 -17.75 -7.65 3.28
N LEU A 275 -16.85 -6.67 3.39
CA LEU A 275 -15.61 -6.59 2.63
C LEU A 275 -14.44 -6.42 3.60
N ILE A 276 -13.37 -7.19 3.38
CA ILE A 276 -12.11 -7.12 4.11
C ILE A 276 -11.00 -6.85 3.11
N ILE A 277 -10.21 -5.81 3.35
CA ILE A 277 -9.02 -5.50 2.55
C ILE A 277 -7.83 -5.43 3.48
N GLU A 278 -6.80 -6.19 3.14
CA GLU A 278 -5.56 -6.30 3.89
C GLU A 278 -4.40 -5.75 3.07
N LEU A 279 -3.58 -4.94 3.72
CA LEU A 279 -2.29 -4.49 3.21
C LEU A 279 -1.22 -4.86 4.21
N ASP A 280 -0.35 -5.77 3.81
CA ASP A 280 0.81 -6.20 4.56
C ASP A 280 2.10 -5.76 3.86
N SER A 281 2.90 -5.02 4.61
CA SER A 281 4.20 -4.48 4.25
C SER A 281 5.29 -4.87 5.24
N SER A 282 5.02 -5.85 6.11
CA SER A 282 5.98 -6.36 7.10
C SER A 282 7.27 -6.86 6.45
N GLU A 283 7.17 -7.63 5.37
CA GLU A 283 8.31 -8.14 4.57
C GLU A 283 9.19 -7.04 3.98
N LEU A 284 8.61 -5.86 3.75
CA LEU A 284 9.32 -4.69 3.24
C LEU A 284 9.51 -3.63 4.31
N ASN A 285 9.43 -3.97 5.61
CA ASN A 285 9.70 -3.11 6.76
C ASN A 285 9.26 -1.62 6.60
N TYR A 286 8.04 -1.38 6.12
CA TYR A 286 7.49 -0.02 6.08
C TYR A 286 6.13 0.06 6.73
N TYR A 287 5.83 1.24 7.28
CA TYR A 287 4.63 1.54 8.03
C TYR A 287 3.82 2.58 7.28
N LEU A 288 2.65 2.20 6.78
CA LEU A 288 1.72 3.13 6.17
C LEU A 288 0.90 3.83 7.26
N TYR A 289 0.61 5.10 7.04
CA TYR A 289 -0.27 5.88 7.89
C TYR A 289 -1.00 6.97 7.11
N SER A 290 -1.95 7.62 7.76
CA SER A 290 -2.56 8.87 7.31
C SER A 290 -2.94 9.71 8.52
N GLU A 291 -3.55 10.88 8.30
CA GLU A 291 -4.13 11.69 9.40
C GLU A 291 -5.12 10.88 10.27
N GLU A 292 -5.78 9.88 9.68
CA GLU A 292 -6.89 9.13 10.30
C GLU A 292 -6.49 7.71 10.73
N VAL A 293 -5.39 7.19 10.19
CA VAL A 293 -4.92 5.82 10.42
C VAL A 293 -3.51 5.86 11.00
N PRO A 294 -3.28 5.30 12.20
CA PRO A 294 -1.96 5.26 12.81
C PRO A 294 -0.98 4.38 12.01
N PRO A 295 0.34 4.58 12.15
CA PRO A 295 1.34 3.81 11.44
C PRO A 295 1.28 2.33 11.77
N LYS A 296 1.12 1.49 10.75
CA LYS A 296 1.18 0.02 10.83
C LYS A 296 1.86 -0.56 9.59
N ASN A 297 2.48 -1.72 9.76
CA ASN A 297 2.97 -2.54 8.64
C ASN A 297 1.91 -3.55 8.18
N HIS A 298 0.86 -3.79 8.96
CA HIS A 298 -0.29 -4.59 8.55
C HIS A 298 -1.58 -3.85 8.86
N HIS A 299 -2.34 -3.56 7.81
CA HIS A 299 -3.65 -2.91 7.87
C HIS A 299 -4.74 -3.88 7.47
N THR A 300 -5.80 -3.94 8.28
CA THR A 300 -7.02 -4.70 7.96
C THR A 300 -8.21 -3.75 7.95
N ALA A 301 -8.64 -3.33 6.77
CA ALA A 301 -9.81 -2.49 6.58
C ALA A 301 -11.07 -3.36 6.49
N LYS A 302 -12.05 -3.08 7.36
CA LYS A 302 -13.26 -3.89 7.53
C LYS A 302 -14.50 -3.05 7.22
N PHE A 303 -15.29 -3.47 6.24
CA PHE A 303 -16.46 -2.73 5.77
C PHE A 303 -17.72 -3.59 5.89
N ASP A 304 -18.70 -3.10 6.64
CA ASP A 304 -20.03 -3.67 6.65
C ASP A 304 -20.79 -3.19 5.41
N LEU A 305 -21.25 -4.12 4.57
CA LEU A 305 -21.96 -3.80 3.33
C LEU A 305 -23.47 -3.80 3.51
N VAL A 306 -23.97 -4.31 4.63
CA VAL A 306 -25.39 -4.32 4.96
C VAL A 306 -25.68 -3.25 6.02
N ALA A 307 -26.76 -2.50 5.84
CA ALA A 307 -27.18 -1.59 6.90
C ALA A 307 -27.62 -2.42 8.12
N PRO A 308 -27.24 -2.06 9.36
CA PRO A 308 -27.62 -2.82 10.55
C PRO A 308 -29.14 -3.01 10.69
N GLN A 309 -29.94 -2.05 10.20
CA GLN A 309 -31.41 -2.16 10.22
C GLN A 309 -31.96 -3.24 9.28
N SER A 310 -31.17 -3.71 8.31
CA SER A 310 -31.58 -4.72 7.35
C SER A 310 -31.29 -6.14 7.84
N ARG A 311 -30.12 -6.40 8.44
CA ARG A 311 -29.71 -7.68 9.05
C ARG A 311 -28.38 -7.55 9.80
N TYR A 312 -28.07 -8.51 10.66
CA TYR A 312 -26.70 -8.66 11.16
C TYR A 312 -25.73 -9.03 10.02
N SER A 313 -24.53 -8.46 10.05
CA SER A 313 -23.46 -8.70 9.09
C SER A 313 -22.50 -9.80 9.55
N PHE A 314 -21.58 -10.20 8.66
CA PHE A 314 -20.48 -11.10 8.96
C PHE A 314 -19.70 -10.74 10.25
N PHE A 315 -19.51 -9.44 10.54
CA PHE A 315 -18.75 -9.00 11.71
C PHE A 315 -19.54 -9.05 13.03
N ASN A 316 -20.80 -9.48 12.98
CA ASN A 316 -21.69 -9.56 14.14
C ASN A 316 -22.30 -10.96 14.26
N ALA A 317 -21.47 -11.91 14.69
CA ALA A 317 -21.92 -13.20 15.17
C ALA A 317 -22.25 -13.10 16.66
N THR A 318 -23.42 -13.58 17.09
CA THR A 318 -23.76 -14.02 18.47
C THR A 318 -23.33 -13.10 19.63
N ASP A 319 -24.16 -12.16 20.08
CA ASP A 319 -24.02 -11.41 21.37
C ASP A 319 -22.61 -10.85 21.73
N PHE A 320 -21.67 -10.84 20.79
CA PHE A 320 -20.31 -10.37 20.98
C PHE A 320 -20.27 -8.86 20.79
N THR A 321 -19.40 -8.21 21.55
CA THR A 321 -19.07 -6.80 21.32
C THR A 321 -18.65 -6.61 19.86
N PRO A 322 -19.23 -5.64 19.12
CA PRO A 322 -18.87 -5.39 17.73
C PRO A 322 -17.36 -5.23 17.58
N LEU A 323 -16.76 -5.88 16.57
CA LEU A 323 -15.32 -5.76 16.35
C LEU A 323 -14.94 -4.28 16.17
N PRO A 324 -13.86 -3.80 16.82
CA PRO A 324 -13.45 -2.41 16.68
C PRO A 324 -13.01 -2.11 15.25
N GLY A 325 -13.22 -0.87 14.81
CA GLY A 325 -12.74 -0.38 13.51
C GLY A 325 -13.55 -0.80 12.28
N ILE A 326 -14.75 -1.37 12.45
CA ILE A 326 -15.65 -1.64 11.31
C ILE A 326 -16.24 -0.33 10.77
N VAL A 327 -16.03 -0.06 9.48
CA VAL A 327 -16.72 1.01 8.76
C VAL A 327 -18.11 0.53 8.36
N LYS A 328 -19.16 1.19 8.87
CA LYS A 328 -20.55 0.82 8.60
C LYS A 328 -21.06 1.48 7.32
N ALA A 329 -21.94 0.79 6.59
CA ALA A 329 -22.75 1.39 5.54
C ALA A 329 -23.66 2.48 6.12
N GLU A 330 -23.65 3.66 5.49
CA GLU A 330 -24.56 4.76 5.86
C GLU A 330 -26.00 4.45 5.43
N LYS A 331 -26.97 4.99 6.18
CA LYS A 331 -28.38 4.98 5.76
C LYS A 331 -28.53 5.75 4.45
N ASN A 332 -29.31 5.19 3.53
CA ASN A 332 -29.83 5.97 2.40
C ASN A 332 -30.88 6.98 2.87
#